data_AF-A0A853AQT5-F1
#
_entry.id   AF-A0A853AQT5-F1
#
_cell.length_a   1.000
_cell.length_b   1.000
_cell.length_c   1.000
_cell.angle_alpha   90.00
_cell.angle_beta   90.00
_cell.angle_gamma   90.00
#
_symmetry.space_group_name_H-M   'P 1'
#
loop_
_entity.id
_entity.type
_entity.pdbx_description
1 polymer ?
#
loop_
_entity_poly.entity_id
_entity_poly.type
_entity_poly.pdbx_seq_one_letter_code
_entity_poly.pdbx_strand_id
1 'polypeptide(L)'
;MGSQSAAPAGEAARNPRTPPWRRPWAELPREERFWRTAFVASQVLVRVVIALVCYTVFVLTGAVASDGAVTDRGTALATHCERVGPISRSGLGWYWSCEAEVTWSDGRTTREEFPSSQLTPRNTTEPAPVVHRDVRDAADQVVVDAPRPFAVLGWVMLVALTGLLVHGVWVPGVPPMPADRRAERRRRVRLQWWQPLAAPIGWGLLVAGGLGAASPTASGLSVLAIVLGFGALVTAWAVSLNRRRKGVVEPRELPPELTARWGKVGGWLLVLGGIAAVAGLGTTLPDPVGVVGVLALPCAVIAVGWRVKVVASRRSRGTDPGGTASIWTTAG
;
A
#
# COMPACT_ATOMS: atom_id res chain seq x y z
N MET A 1 44.32 50.40 -23.41
CA MET A 1 43.56 50.84 -22.21
C MET A 1 42.23 50.13 -22.22
N GLY A 2 42.14 48.97 -21.55
CA GLY A 2 40.91 48.18 -21.43
C GLY A 2 40.42 48.28 -20.00
N SER A 3 39.23 48.83 -19.80
CA SER A 3 38.55 48.91 -18.51
C SER A 3 38.20 47.51 -18.01
N GLN A 4 38.96 47.00 -17.04
CA GLN A 4 38.54 45.86 -16.23
C GLN A 4 37.35 46.33 -15.38
N SER A 5 36.15 45.96 -15.80
CA SER A 5 34.95 46.09 -14.96
C SER A 5 35.13 45.21 -13.73
N ALA A 6 35.41 45.85 -12.60
CA ALA A 6 35.44 45.19 -11.30
C ALA A 6 34.08 44.51 -11.06
N ALA A 7 34.09 43.17 -11.00
CA ALA A 7 32.92 42.41 -10.61
C ALA A 7 32.49 42.87 -9.20
N PRO A 8 31.18 43.11 -8.95
CA PRO A 8 30.72 43.61 -7.67
C PRO A 8 31.14 42.66 -6.54
N ALA A 9 32.04 43.15 -5.69
CA ALA A 9 32.47 42.48 -4.48
C ALA A 9 31.30 42.42 -3.50
N GLY A 10 30.61 41.29 -3.43
CA GLY A 10 29.58 41.10 -2.40
C GLY A 10 28.60 39.96 -2.62
N GLU A 11 28.47 39.39 -3.83
CA GLU A 11 27.60 38.22 -4.00
C GLU A 11 28.38 36.95 -3.67
N ALA A 12 28.46 36.64 -2.37
CA ALA A 12 29.02 35.40 -1.86
C ALA A 12 28.52 34.23 -2.73
N ALA A 13 29.45 33.61 -3.46
CA ALA A 13 29.18 32.62 -4.50
C ALA A 13 28.15 31.61 -3.98
N ARG A 14 26.90 31.82 -4.40
CA ARG A 14 25.74 31.16 -3.81
C ARG A 14 25.90 29.69 -4.12
N ASN A 15 26.20 28.86 -3.10
CA ASN A 15 26.54 27.46 -3.31
C ASN A 15 25.41 26.81 -4.13
N PRO A 16 25.65 26.44 -5.40
CA PRO A 16 24.60 25.95 -6.30
C PRO A 16 24.02 24.60 -5.83
N ARG A 17 24.63 24.00 -4.81
CA ARG A 17 24.18 22.76 -4.17
C ARG A 17 23.27 22.99 -2.97
N THR A 18 23.01 24.23 -2.54
CA THR A 18 22.03 24.46 -1.49
C THR A 18 20.65 24.09 -2.01
N PRO A 19 20.01 23.07 -1.42
CA PRO A 19 18.77 22.58 -1.97
C PRO A 19 17.65 23.62 -1.78
N PRO A 20 16.74 23.76 -2.75
CA PRO A 20 15.77 24.87 -2.80
C PRO A 20 14.82 24.94 -1.58
N TRP A 21 14.68 23.85 -0.81
CA TRP A 21 13.86 23.82 0.40
C TRP A 21 14.51 24.48 1.63
N ARG A 22 15.80 24.86 1.59
CA ARG A 22 16.46 25.58 2.70
C ARG A 22 16.33 27.10 2.63
N ARG A 23 15.75 27.66 1.55
CA ARG A 23 15.51 29.11 1.46
C ARG A 23 14.42 29.54 2.44
N PRO A 24 14.60 30.64 3.20
CA PRO A 24 13.56 31.21 4.06
C PRO A 24 12.27 31.45 3.29
N TRP A 25 11.11 31.17 3.91
CA TRP A 25 9.81 31.30 3.26
C TRP A 25 9.53 32.70 2.72
N ALA A 26 10.01 33.73 3.42
CA ALA A 26 9.83 35.14 3.07
C ALA A 26 10.51 35.54 1.74
N GLU A 27 11.59 34.85 1.36
CA GLU A 27 12.37 35.17 0.16
C GLU A 27 11.81 34.53 -1.12
N LEU A 28 10.78 33.69 -1.00
CA LEU A 28 10.24 32.95 -2.13
C LEU A 28 9.25 33.79 -2.95
N PRO A 29 9.32 33.73 -4.29
CA PRO A 29 8.27 34.27 -5.17
C PRO A 29 6.88 33.77 -4.75
N ARG A 30 5.85 34.59 -4.96
CA ARG A 30 4.46 34.24 -4.58
C ARG A 30 4.01 32.91 -5.20
N GLU A 31 4.39 32.65 -6.45
CA GLU A 31 4.09 31.39 -7.15
C GLU A 31 4.72 30.17 -6.47
N GLU A 32 6.00 30.25 -6.08
CA GLU A 32 6.68 29.16 -5.37
C GLU A 32 6.04 28.88 -4.00
N ARG A 33 5.63 29.94 -3.29
CA ARG A 33 4.92 29.81 -2.01
C ARG A 33 3.59 29.07 -2.20
N PHE A 34 2.79 29.47 -3.18
CA PHE A 34 1.52 28.81 -3.49
C PHE A 34 1.71 27.30 -3.73
N TRP A 35 2.65 26.91 -4.58
CA TRP A 35 2.90 25.50 -4.87
C TRP A 35 3.41 24.71 -3.66
N ARG A 36 4.26 25.32 -2.82
CA ARG A 36 4.70 24.68 -1.56
C ARG A 36 3.53 24.50 -0.59
N THR A 37 2.68 25.52 -0.42
CA THR A 37 1.49 25.42 0.43
C THR A 37 0.51 24.37 -0.08
N ALA A 38 0.20 24.38 -1.38
CA ALA A 38 -0.67 23.38 -2.00
C ALA A 38 -0.12 21.96 -1.84
N PHE A 39 1.20 21.79 -1.98
CA PHE A 39 1.85 20.51 -1.74
C PHE A 39 1.72 20.06 -0.27
N VAL A 40 2.04 20.92 0.69
CA VAL A 40 1.90 20.60 2.13
C VAL A 40 0.45 20.28 2.48
N ALA A 41 -0.50 21.10 2.01
CA ALA A 41 -1.92 20.86 2.21
C ALA A 41 -2.37 19.51 1.63
N SER A 42 -1.92 19.17 0.41
CA SER A 42 -2.22 17.86 -0.19
C SER A 42 -1.64 16.69 0.62
N GLN A 43 -0.45 16.85 1.20
CA GLN A 43 0.19 15.83 2.04
C GLN A 43 -0.56 15.62 3.35
N VAL A 44 -1.01 16.71 3.98
CA VAL A 44 -1.85 16.65 5.18
C VAL A 44 -3.17 15.96 4.85
N LEU A 45 -3.83 16.36 3.77
CA LEU A 45 -5.09 15.75 3.32
C LEU A 45 -4.95 14.25 3.08
N VAL A 46 -3.91 13.81 2.36
CA VAL A 46 -3.64 12.38 2.12
C VAL A 46 -3.43 11.62 3.44
N ARG A 47 -2.72 12.20 4.41
CA ARG A 47 -2.53 11.58 5.73
C ARG A 47 -3.83 11.48 6.52
N VAL A 48 -4.67 12.51 6.50
CA VAL A 48 -5.99 12.47 7.15
C VAL A 48 -6.85 11.36 6.52
N VAL A 49 -6.86 11.26 5.19
CA VAL A 49 -7.59 10.18 4.49
C VAL A 49 -7.04 8.81 4.89
N ILE A 50 -5.72 8.60 4.91
CA ILE A 50 -5.12 7.33 5.32
C ILE A 50 -5.45 7.00 6.77
N ALA A 51 -5.36 7.96 7.69
CA ALA A 51 -5.70 7.75 9.10
C ALA A 51 -7.16 7.32 9.26
N LEU A 52 -8.05 7.91 8.47
CA LEU A 52 -9.48 7.62 8.51
C LEU A 52 -9.80 6.25 7.87
N VAL A 53 -9.03 5.82 6.85
CA VAL A 53 -9.05 4.43 6.36
C VAL A 53 -8.49 3.46 7.41
N CYS A 54 -7.38 3.77 8.09
CA CYS A 54 -6.86 2.96 9.20
C CYS A 54 -7.92 2.78 10.30
N TYR A 55 -8.58 3.86 10.70
CA TYR A 55 -9.65 3.82 11.68
C TYR A 55 -10.80 2.90 11.22
N THR A 56 -11.21 3.02 9.96
CA THR A 56 -12.25 2.16 9.39
C THR A 56 -11.85 0.68 9.43
N VAL A 57 -10.62 0.35 9.02
CA VAL A 57 -10.09 -1.02 9.07
C VAL A 57 -10.01 -1.53 10.52
N PHE A 58 -9.57 -0.68 11.44
CA PHE A 58 -9.47 -1.00 12.87
C PHE A 58 -10.85 -1.32 13.47
N VAL A 59 -11.88 -0.54 13.15
CA VAL A 59 -13.26 -0.82 13.58
C VAL A 59 -13.78 -2.12 12.96
N LEU A 60 -13.56 -2.34 11.66
CA LEU A 60 -14.09 -3.51 10.93
C LEU A 60 -13.43 -4.83 11.29
N THR A 61 -12.15 -4.83 11.69
CA THR A 61 -11.52 -6.03 12.27
C THR A 61 -12.13 -6.40 13.62
N GLY A 62 -12.85 -5.45 14.22
CA GLY A 62 -13.27 -5.49 15.61
C GLY A 62 -12.08 -5.66 16.53
N ALA A 63 -10.97 -4.99 16.23
CA ALA A 63 -9.86 -4.81 17.17
C ALA A 63 -10.29 -4.07 18.45
N VAL A 64 -11.42 -3.36 18.39
CA VAL A 64 -12.14 -2.79 19.55
C VAL A 64 -12.95 -3.82 20.34
N ALA A 65 -13.29 -4.96 19.73
CA ALA A 65 -13.90 -6.07 20.45
C ALA A 65 -12.76 -6.83 21.12
N SER A 66 -12.53 -6.50 22.38
CA SER A 66 -11.60 -7.17 23.26
C SER A 66 -11.92 -8.65 23.37
N ASP A 67 -10.87 -9.47 23.46
CA ASP A 67 -10.94 -10.90 23.77
C ASP A 67 -11.32 -11.11 25.24
N GLY A 68 -12.49 -10.62 25.62
CA GLY A 68 -13.09 -10.83 26.94
C GLY A 68 -13.53 -12.27 27.14
N ALA A 69 -13.67 -12.66 28.41
CA ALA A 69 -14.22 -13.98 28.73
C ALA A 69 -15.70 -14.01 28.33
N VAL A 70 -16.10 -15.06 27.61
CA VAL A 70 -17.52 -15.27 27.27
C VAL A 70 -18.24 -15.70 28.54
N THR A 71 -19.09 -14.82 29.08
CA THR A 71 -19.85 -15.07 30.31
C THR A 71 -21.25 -15.59 30.03
N ASP A 72 -21.85 -15.24 28.90
CA ASP A 72 -23.19 -15.68 28.50
C ASP A 72 -23.29 -15.82 26.98
N ARG A 73 -24.24 -16.64 26.52
CA ARG A 73 -24.56 -16.85 25.11
C ARG A 73 -26.05 -16.65 24.89
N GLY A 74 -26.42 -16.11 23.74
CA GLY A 74 -27.81 -15.86 23.39
C GLY A 74 -28.04 -15.81 21.90
N THR A 75 -29.26 -15.45 21.52
CA THR A 75 -29.65 -15.17 20.14
C THR A 75 -30.23 -13.77 20.05
N ALA A 76 -29.75 -12.98 19.11
CA ALA A 76 -30.26 -11.64 18.83
C ALA A 76 -31.17 -11.66 17.60
N LEU A 77 -32.36 -11.08 17.73
CA LEU A 77 -33.28 -10.81 16.63
C LEU A 77 -33.40 -9.30 16.44
N ALA A 78 -33.04 -8.80 15.25
CA ALA A 78 -33.09 -7.37 14.96
C ALA A 78 -34.53 -6.88 14.89
N THR A 79 -34.83 -5.78 15.57
CA THR A 79 -36.17 -5.17 15.59
C THR A 79 -36.24 -3.93 14.69
N HIS A 80 -35.18 -3.13 14.67
CA HIS A 80 -35.04 -1.95 13.83
C HIS A 80 -33.64 -1.87 13.26
N CYS A 81 -33.50 -1.53 11.97
CA CYS A 81 -32.20 -1.32 11.35
C CYS A 81 -32.23 -0.03 10.54
N GLU A 82 -31.28 0.85 10.81
CA GLU A 82 -31.05 2.08 10.06
C GLU A 82 -29.74 2.02 9.29
N ARG A 83 -29.71 2.66 8.12
CA ARG A 83 -28.50 2.73 7.29
C ARG A 83 -27.75 4.02 7.60
N VAL A 84 -26.56 3.90 8.16
CA VAL A 84 -25.72 5.02 8.59
C VAL A 84 -24.52 5.16 7.63
N GLY A 85 -24.21 6.38 7.18
CA GLY A 85 -23.08 6.66 6.28
C GLY A 85 -23.19 8.00 5.56
N PRO A 86 -22.24 8.35 4.66
CA PRO A 86 -21.04 7.59 4.30
C PRO A 86 -19.85 7.76 5.27
N ILE A 87 -19.97 8.63 6.27
CA ILE A 87 -18.97 8.86 7.32
C ILE A 87 -19.70 8.74 8.67
N SER A 88 -19.34 7.75 9.49
CA SER A 88 -19.96 7.52 10.80
C SER A 88 -18.93 7.07 11.85
N ARG A 89 -19.38 6.78 13.08
CA ARG A 89 -18.53 6.16 14.11
C ARG A 89 -17.99 4.79 13.68
N SER A 90 -18.66 4.12 12.74
CA SER A 90 -18.23 2.84 12.14
C SER A 90 -17.15 2.99 11.05
N GLY A 91 -16.81 4.22 10.64
CA GLY A 91 -15.79 4.50 9.62
C GLY A 91 -16.33 5.04 8.30
N LEU A 92 -15.62 4.78 7.20
CA LEU A 92 -16.01 5.15 5.83
C LEU A 92 -16.81 4.05 5.16
N GLY A 93 -18.05 4.36 4.84
CA GLY A 93 -18.93 3.47 4.11
C GLY A 93 -20.37 3.61 4.56
N TRP A 94 -21.23 2.76 3.98
CA TRP A 94 -22.58 2.57 4.44
C TRP A 94 -22.63 1.32 5.31
N TYR A 95 -23.17 1.47 6.51
CA TYR A 95 -23.29 0.41 7.50
C TYR A 95 -24.73 0.33 7.99
N TRP A 96 -25.07 -0.79 8.60
CA TRP A 96 -26.32 -0.95 9.34
C TRP A 96 -26.03 -0.75 10.83
N SER A 97 -26.82 0.09 11.50
CA SER A 97 -26.98 0.06 12.96
C SER A 97 -28.33 -0.57 13.23
N CYS A 98 -28.35 -1.64 14.01
CA CYS A 98 -29.59 -2.34 14.32
C CYS A 98 -29.82 -2.39 15.83
N GLU A 99 -31.02 -2.04 16.26
CA GLU A 99 -31.53 -2.43 17.57
C GLU A 99 -32.00 -3.88 17.49
N ALA A 100 -31.68 -4.69 18.49
CA ALA A 100 -32.09 -6.08 18.56
C ALA A 100 -32.51 -6.49 19.96
N GLU A 101 -33.43 -7.45 20.02
CA GLU A 101 -33.78 -8.14 21.25
C GLU A 101 -32.94 -9.41 21.36
N VAL A 102 -32.17 -9.49 22.44
CA VAL A 102 -31.26 -10.58 22.75
C VAL A 102 -31.95 -11.48 23.77
N THR A 103 -32.18 -12.73 23.40
CA THR A 103 -32.64 -13.78 24.31
C THR A 103 -31.42 -14.58 24.77
N TRP A 104 -31.11 -14.49 26.05
CA TRP A 104 -29.98 -15.16 26.69
C TRP A 104 -30.31 -16.62 27.02
N SER A 105 -29.27 -17.38 27.37
CA SER A 105 -29.38 -18.81 27.70
C SER A 105 -30.23 -19.08 28.95
N ASP A 106 -30.33 -18.10 29.86
CA ASP A 106 -31.18 -18.11 31.05
C ASP A 106 -32.66 -17.76 30.77
N GLY A 107 -33.00 -17.46 29.51
CA GLY A 107 -34.34 -17.03 29.09
C GLY A 107 -34.64 -15.54 29.29
N ARG A 108 -33.71 -14.78 29.87
CA ARG A 108 -33.82 -13.33 30.04
C ARG A 108 -33.70 -12.64 28.67
N THR A 109 -34.42 -11.54 28.51
CA THR A 109 -34.36 -10.73 27.29
C THR A 109 -33.79 -9.35 27.59
N THR A 110 -32.88 -8.87 26.74
CA THR A 110 -32.37 -7.50 26.79
C THR A 110 -32.43 -6.86 25.41
N ARG A 111 -32.50 -5.52 25.37
CA ARG A 111 -32.43 -4.77 24.11
C ARG A 111 -31.04 -4.16 23.98
N GLU A 112 -30.38 -4.42 22.87
CA GLU A 112 -29.01 -3.98 22.59
C GLU A 112 -28.90 -3.33 21.21
N GLU A 113 -28.02 -2.36 21.06
CA GLU A 113 -27.67 -1.76 19.77
C GLU A 113 -26.42 -2.44 19.19
N PHE A 114 -26.53 -2.91 17.95
CA PHE A 114 -25.46 -3.56 17.20
C PHE A 114 -24.97 -2.66 16.06
N PRO A 115 -23.87 -1.91 16.27
CA PRO A 115 -23.33 -1.03 15.24
C PRO A 115 -22.48 -1.81 14.21
N SER A 116 -22.08 -1.10 13.15
CA SER A 116 -21.05 -1.54 12.19
C SER A 116 -21.42 -2.80 11.40
N SER A 117 -22.71 -2.98 11.11
CA SER A 117 -23.24 -4.13 10.37
C SER A 117 -22.95 -5.49 11.03
N GLN A 118 -22.83 -5.52 12.36
CA GLN A 118 -22.79 -6.79 13.09
C GLN A 118 -24.09 -7.57 12.88
N LEU A 119 -25.22 -6.85 12.87
CA LEU A 119 -26.50 -7.32 12.38
C LEU A 119 -26.86 -6.58 11.09
N THR A 120 -27.70 -7.22 10.28
CA THR A 120 -28.22 -6.68 9.02
C THR A 120 -29.74 -6.81 8.99
N PRO A 121 -30.45 -6.18 8.04
CA PRO A 121 -31.90 -6.33 7.92
C PRO A 121 -32.38 -7.78 7.78
N ARG A 122 -31.53 -8.71 7.34
CA ARG A 122 -31.84 -10.15 7.30
C ARG A 122 -32.07 -10.73 8.70
N ASN A 123 -31.45 -10.15 9.73
CA ASN A 123 -31.58 -10.58 11.10
C ASN A 123 -32.92 -10.19 11.76
N THR A 124 -33.82 -9.55 11.02
CA THR A 124 -35.20 -9.32 11.45
C THR A 124 -36.06 -10.59 11.37
N THR A 125 -35.65 -11.56 10.54
CA THR A 125 -36.32 -12.85 10.39
C THR A 125 -35.42 -14.03 10.80
N GLU A 126 -34.11 -13.81 10.87
CA GLU A 126 -33.11 -14.84 11.16
C GLU A 126 -32.27 -14.46 12.39
N PRO A 127 -32.54 -15.05 13.57
CA PRO A 127 -31.76 -14.80 14.77
C PRO A 127 -30.26 -15.09 14.55
N ALA A 128 -29.39 -14.21 15.03
CA ALA A 128 -27.94 -14.41 15.01
C ALA A 128 -27.44 -14.84 16.40
N PRO A 129 -26.46 -15.76 16.50
CA PRO A 129 -25.84 -16.08 17.77
C PRO A 129 -25.05 -14.88 18.29
N VAL A 130 -25.16 -14.60 19.59
CA VAL A 130 -24.42 -13.54 20.26
C VAL A 130 -23.77 -14.04 21.54
N VAL A 131 -22.71 -13.38 21.95
CA VAL A 131 -21.98 -13.64 23.19
C VAL A 131 -21.88 -12.37 24.00
N HIS A 132 -22.08 -12.49 25.31
CA HIS A 132 -21.70 -11.46 26.27
C HIS A 132 -20.24 -11.66 26.66
N ARG A 133 -19.42 -10.64 26.47
CA ARG A 133 -18.00 -10.66 26.83
C ARG A 133 -17.73 -9.66 27.95
N ASP A 134 -17.21 -10.18 29.05
CA ASP A 134 -16.68 -9.37 30.15
C ASP A 134 -15.25 -8.95 29.80
N VAL A 135 -15.04 -7.65 29.75
CA VAL A 135 -13.79 -7.03 29.34
C VAL A 135 -13.19 -6.33 30.55
N ARG A 136 -12.07 -6.86 31.04
CA ARG A 136 -11.33 -6.23 32.12
C ARG A 136 -10.99 -4.77 31.77
N ASP A 137 -11.38 -3.86 32.66
CA ASP A 137 -11.14 -2.41 32.55
C ASP A 137 -11.88 -1.71 31.38
N ALA A 138 -12.93 -2.34 30.82
CA ALA A 138 -13.83 -1.70 29.85
C ALA A 138 -15.30 -2.04 30.13
N ALA A 139 -16.22 -1.42 29.39
CA ALA A 139 -17.62 -1.81 29.44
C ALA A 139 -17.82 -3.19 28.81
N ASP A 140 -18.71 -3.99 29.40
CA ASP A 140 -19.16 -5.26 28.85
C ASP A 140 -19.67 -5.07 27.42
N GLN A 141 -19.44 -6.06 26.58
CA GLN A 141 -19.82 -5.99 25.17
C GLN A 141 -20.64 -7.20 24.76
N VAL A 142 -21.80 -6.93 24.16
CA VAL A 142 -22.57 -7.94 23.42
C VAL A 142 -22.15 -7.90 21.96
N VAL A 143 -21.59 -9.00 21.47
CA VAL A 143 -21.10 -9.10 20.09
C VAL A 143 -21.66 -10.34 19.40
N VAL A 144 -21.83 -10.25 18.09
CA VAL A 144 -22.25 -11.40 17.28
C VAL A 144 -21.15 -12.46 17.27
N ASP A 145 -21.54 -13.70 17.62
CA ASP A 145 -20.65 -14.86 17.66
C ASP A 145 -20.52 -15.48 16.27
N ALA A 146 -20.00 -14.69 15.34
CA ALA A 146 -19.73 -15.11 13.98
C ALA A 146 -18.20 -15.13 13.73
N PRO A 147 -17.70 -16.10 12.96
CA PRO A 147 -16.32 -16.06 12.50
C PRO A 147 -16.09 -14.76 11.73
N ARG A 148 -14.95 -14.10 12.01
CA ARG A 148 -14.53 -12.87 11.32
C ARG A 148 -13.44 -13.22 10.31
N PRO A 149 -13.78 -13.77 9.13
CA PRO A 149 -12.79 -14.27 8.18
C PRO A 149 -11.81 -13.17 7.73
N PHE A 150 -12.24 -11.91 7.72
CA PHE A 150 -11.40 -10.78 7.30
C PHE A 150 -10.61 -10.10 8.43
N ALA A 151 -10.63 -10.60 9.66
CA ALA A 151 -9.90 -10.00 10.77
C ALA A 151 -8.38 -9.93 10.48
N VAL A 152 -7.81 -11.03 9.96
CA VAL A 152 -6.39 -11.09 9.57
C VAL A 152 -6.07 -10.07 8.48
N LEU A 153 -6.90 -9.99 7.43
CA LEU A 153 -6.71 -9.01 6.36
C LEU A 153 -6.70 -7.59 6.90
N GLY A 154 -7.65 -7.26 7.77
CA GLY A 154 -7.71 -5.92 8.31
C GLY A 154 -6.53 -5.59 9.23
N TRP A 155 -6.03 -6.53 10.05
CA TRP A 155 -4.79 -6.32 10.82
C TRP A 155 -3.58 -6.09 9.93
N VAL A 156 -3.43 -6.90 8.88
CA VAL A 156 -2.35 -6.76 7.90
C VAL A 156 -2.41 -5.38 7.21
N MET A 157 -3.60 -4.98 6.78
CA MET A 157 -3.82 -3.67 6.16
C MET A 157 -3.56 -2.54 7.15
N LEU A 158 -3.98 -2.68 8.41
CA LEU A 158 -3.77 -1.67 9.45
C LEU A 158 -2.29 -1.41 9.68
N VAL A 159 -1.46 -2.46 9.81
CA VAL A 159 -0.01 -2.32 10.00
C VAL A 159 0.62 -1.62 8.80
N ALA A 160 0.27 -2.03 7.58
CA ALA A 160 0.82 -1.45 6.36
C ALA A 160 0.41 0.02 6.18
N LEU A 161 -0.86 0.35 6.41
CA LEU A 161 -1.38 1.71 6.32
C LEU A 161 -0.83 2.61 7.44
N THR A 162 -0.63 2.07 8.65
CA THR A 162 0.03 2.81 9.75
C THR A 162 1.47 3.15 9.41
N GLY A 163 2.22 2.21 8.82
CA GLY A 163 3.55 2.51 8.28
C GLY A 163 3.52 3.63 7.22
N LEU A 164 2.50 3.62 6.35
CA LEU A 164 2.29 4.68 5.35
C LEU A 164 1.96 6.04 5.99
N LEU A 165 1.15 6.03 7.05
CA LEU A 165 0.77 7.22 7.81
C LEU A 165 1.99 7.85 8.49
N VAL A 166 2.76 7.05 9.23
CA VAL A 166 3.95 7.48 10.00
C VAL A 166 5.05 7.97 9.07
N HIS A 167 5.37 7.23 8.01
CA HIS A 167 6.44 7.62 7.09
C HIS A 167 6.00 8.66 6.05
N GLY A 168 4.69 8.86 5.92
CA GLY A 168 4.03 9.70 4.94
C GLY A 168 4.12 9.14 3.52
N VAL A 169 3.08 9.41 2.73
CA VAL A 169 3.16 9.36 1.27
C VAL A 169 3.94 10.60 0.82
N TRP A 170 5.23 10.66 1.12
CA TRP A 170 6.06 11.75 0.59
C TRP A 170 6.18 11.53 -0.91
N VAL A 171 5.18 12.04 -1.64
CA VAL A 171 5.23 12.23 -3.09
C VAL A 171 6.43 13.13 -3.23
N PRO A 172 7.56 12.63 -3.76
CA PRO A 172 8.77 13.42 -3.78
C PRO A 172 8.42 14.73 -4.47
N GLY A 173 8.41 15.82 -3.71
CA GLY A 173 8.05 17.14 -4.20
C GLY A 173 8.95 17.39 -5.38
N VAL A 174 8.40 17.28 -6.57
CA VAL A 174 9.05 17.74 -7.77
C VAL A 174 8.65 19.21 -7.78
N PRO A 175 9.48 20.15 -7.26
CA PRO A 175 9.28 21.54 -7.66
C PRO A 175 9.19 21.53 -9.19
N PRO A 176 8.33 22.34 -9.81
CA PRO A 176 8.08 22.29 -11.25
C PRO A 176 9.42 22.35 -11.99
N MET A 177 9.96 21.18 -12.34
CA MET A 177 11.23 21.10 -13.05
C MET A 177 10.94 21.56 -14.46
N PRO A 178 11.82 22.36 -15.07
CA PRO A 178 11.73 22.65 -16.49
C PRO A 178 11.72 21.32 -17.29
N ALA A 179 11.05 21.35 -18.44
CA ALA A 179 10.65 20.15 -19.17
C ALA A 179 11.83 19.25 -19.57
N ASP A 180 12.97 19.87 -19.86
CA ASP A 180 14.27 19.26 -20.14
C ASP A 180 14.75 18.37 -18.97
N ARG A 181 14.77 18.90 -17.73
CA ARG A 181 15.15 18.13 -16.54
C ARG A 181 14.12 17.08 -16.17
N ARG A 182 12.84 17.26 -16.52
CA ARG A 182 11.82 16.20 -16.36
C ARG A 182 12.10 15.02 -17.28
N ALA A 183 12.48 15.24 -18.53
CA ALA A 183 12.79 14.16 -19.46
C ALA A 183 14.00 13.36 -18.97
N GLU A 184 15.08 14.05 -18.59
CA GLU A 184 16.30 13.50 -18.00
C GLU A 184 15.99 12.67 -16.74
N ARG A 185 15.20 13.24 -15.81
CA ARG A 185 14.79 12.55 -14.58
C ARG A 185 13.90 11.35 -14.85
N ARG A 186 12.93 11.44 -15.77
CA ARG A 186 12.08 10.29 -16.15
C ARG A 186 12.92 9.18 -16.75
N ARG A 187 13.94 9.50 -17.56
CA ARG A 187 14.90 8.53 -18.12
C ARG A 187 15.66 7.83 -17.00
N ARG A 188 16.21 8.59 -16.04
CA ARG A 188 16.94 8.06 -14.87
C ARG A 188 16.06 7.22 -13.92
N VAL A 189 14.82 7.64 -13.67
CA VAL A 189 13.87 6.91 -12.81
C VAL A 189 13.37 5.63 -13.47
N ARG A 190 13.09 5.63 -14.79
CA ARG A 190 12.65 4.44 -15.52
C ARG A 190 13.69 3.32 -15.56
N LEU A 191 14.97 3.67 -15.48
CA LEU A 191 16.11 2.73 -15.52
C LEU A 191 16.39 2.04 -14.18
N GLN A 192 15.76 2.47 -13.08
CA GLN A 192 15.97 1.83 -11.79
C GLN A 192 15.02 0.65 -11.60
N TRP A 193 15.60 -0.54 -11.42
CA TRP A 193 14.90 -1.83 -11.48
C TRP A 193 13.89 -2.08 -10.34
N TRP A 194 14.15 -1.65 -9.10
CA TRP A 194 13.37 -2.09 -7.92
C TRP A 194 12.14 -1.24 -7.56
N GLN A 195 12.23 0.10 -7.65
CA GLN A 195 11.26 0.95 -6.98
C GLN A 195 9.82 0.92 -7.52
N PRO A 196 9.56 0.89 -8.84
CA PRO A 196 8.17 0.91 -9.31
C PRO A 196 7.43 -0.40 -9.05
N LEU A 197 8.11 -1.49 -8.64
CA LEU A 197 7.49 -2.80 -8.46
C LEU A 197 7.44 -3.26 -7.01
N ALA A 198 8.47 -2.98 -6.19
CA ALA A 198 8.49 -3.50 -4.82
C ALA A 198 7.28 -3.04 -3.99
N ALA A 199 6.85 -1.78 -4.14
CA ALA A 199 5.66 -1.28 -3.46
C ALA A 199 4.35 -1.93 -3.95
N PRO A 200 3.99 -1.92 -5.26
CA PRO A 200 2.75 -2.55 -5.70
C PRO A 200 2.75 -4.07 -5.53
N ILE A 201 3.90 -4.75 -5.68
CA ILE A 201 4.02 -6.19 -5.37
C ILE A 201 3.78 -6.40 -3.87
N GLY A 202 4.40 -5.59 -3.01
CA GLY A 202 4.20 -5.67 -1.57
C GLY A 202 2.73 -5.53 -1.17
N TRP A 203 2.06 -4.48 -1.67
CA TRP A 203 0.63 -4.28 -1.43
C TRP A 203 -0.24 -5.40 -2.01
N GLY A 204 0.04 -5.86 -3.24
CA GLY A 204 -0.71 -6.95 -3.86
C GLY A 204 -0.60 -8.26 -3.06
N LEU A 205 0.60 -8.57 -2.57
CA LEU A 205 0.84 -9.75 -1.72
C LEU A 205 0.15 -9.64 -0.36
N LEU A 206 0.13 -8.46 0.27
CA LEU A 206 -0.59 -8.25 1.54
C LEU A 206 -2.10 -8.44 1.37
N VAL A 207 -2.69 -7.82 0.35
CA VAL A 207 -4.13 -7.92 0.08
C VAL A 207 -4.51 -9.36 -0.24
N ALA A 208 -3.76 -10.02 -1.12
CA ALA A 208 -4.08 -11.38 -1.50
C ALA A 208 -3.79 -12.40 -0.38
N GLY A 209 -2.72 -12.21 0.39
CA GLY A 209 -2.43 -13.05 1.56
C GLY A 209 -3.50 -12.90 2.65
N GLY A 210 -3.96 -11.66 2.91
CA GLY A 210 -5.05 -11.41 3.85
C GLY A 210 -6.39 -11.96 3.36
N LEU A 211 -6.71 -11.85 2.07
CA LEU A 211 -7.90 -12.49 1.48
C LEU A 211 -7.80 -14.02 1.54
N GLY A 212 -6.64 -14.61 1.23
CA GLY A 212 -6.45 -16.04 1.34
C GLY A 212 -6.58 -16.57 2.77
N ALA A 213 -6.20 -15.76 3.78
CA ALA A 213 -6.41 -16.10 5.19
C ALA A 213 -7.89 -16.08 5.61
N ALA A 214 -8.75 -15.41 4.84
CA ALA A 214 -10.19 -15.38 5.04
C ALA A 214 -10.91 -16.63 4.47
N SER A 215 -10.23 -17.41 3.62
CA SER A 215 -10.77 -18.66 3.09
C SER A 215 -10.76 -19.74 4.18
N PRO A 216 -11.79 -20.61 4.25
CA PRO A 216 -11.77 -21.79 5.12
C PRO A 216 -10.62 -22.76 4.78
N THR A 217 -10.06 -22.66 3.57
CA THR A 217 -8.90 -23.45 3.12
C THR A 217 -7.56 -22.75 3.36
N ALA A 218 -7.54 -21.76 4.25
CA ALA A 218 -6.36 -20.95 4.55
C ALA A 218 -5.09 -21.82 4.66
N SER A 219 -4.23 -21.68 3.67
CA SER A 219 -3.00 -22.45 3.57
C SER A 219 -1.84 -21.67 4.15
N GLY A 220 -0.76 -22.36 4.53
CA GLY A 220 0.50 -21.70 4.92
C GLY A 220 1.03 -20.70 3.87
N LEU A 221 0.55 -20.79 2.62
CA LEU A 221 0.87 -19.85 1.55
C LEU A 221 0.34 -18.43 1.81
N SER A 222 -0.80 -18.28 2.51
CA SER A 222 -1.35 -16.96 2.86
C SER A 222 -0.44 -16.21 3.83
N VAL A 223 0.08 -16.90 4.85
CA VAL A 223 1.05 -16.34 5.79
C VAL A 223 2.35 -15.99 5.06
N LEU A 224 2.83 -16.88 4.19
CA LEU A 224 4.03 -16.62 3.38
C LEU A 224 3.85 -15.39 2.48
N ALA A 225 2.69 -15.23 1.83
CA ALA A 225 2.37 -14.06 1.02
C ALA A 225 2.37 -12.77 1.85
N ILE A 226 1.78 -12.79 3.06
CA ILE A 226 1.80 -11.65 3.98
C ILE A 226 3.25 -11.27 4.36
N VAL A 227 4.06 -12.25 4.77
CA VAL A 227 5.46 -12.01 5.17
C VAL A 227 6.28 -11.45 4.01
N LEU A 228 6.15 -12.04 2.80
CA LEU A 228 6.83 -11.55 1.60
C LEU A 228 6.33 -10.15 1.19
N GLY A 229 5.03 -9.87 1.37
CA GLY A 229 4.44 -8.56 1.14
C GLY A 229 5.06 -7.48 2.03
N PHE A 230 5.16 -7.74 3.34
CA PHE A 230 5.84 -6.82 4.27
C PHE A 230 7.32 -6.68 3.95
N GLY A 231 8.03 -7.78 3.64
CA GLY A 231 9.43 -7.73 3.22
C GLY A 231 9.65 -6.85 1.99
N ALA A 232 8.77 -6.93 0.99
CA ALA A 232 8.80 -6.09 -0.19
C ALA A 232 8.55 -4.60 0.12
N LEU A 233 7.59 -4.29 1.00
CA LEU A 233 7.32 -2.92 1.45
C LEU A 233 8.49 -2.32 2.25
N VAL A 234 9.06 -3.08 3.19
CA VAL A 234 10.24 -2.65 3.96
C VAL A 234 11.43 -2.39 3.04
N THR A 235 11.66 -3.27 2.06
CA THR A 235 12.72 -3.09 1.06
C THR A 235 12.47 -1.84 0.21
N ALA A 236 11.24 -1.63 -0.25
CA ALA A 236 10.87 -0.43 -1.00
C ALA A 236 11.11 0.86 -0.19
N TRP A 237 10.75 0.84 1.10
CA TRP A 237 10.96 1.93 2.04
C TRP A 237 12.45 2.19 2.30
N ALA A 238 13.25 1.15 2.58
CA ALA A 238 14.69 1.27 2.81
C ALA A 238 15.42 1.84 1.58
N VAL A 239 15.07 1.38 0.37
CA VAL A 239 15.62 1.93 -0.88
C VAL A 239 15.20 3.40 -1.07
N SER A 240 13.95 3.74 -0.72
CA SER A 240 13.46 5.13 -0.74
C SER A 240 14.26 6.02 0.21
N LEU A 241 14.48 5.59 1.46
CA LEU A 241 15.28 6.31 2.44
C LEU A 241 16.73 6.47 2.03
N ASN A 242 17.37 5.41 1.54
CA ASN A 242 18.77 5.46 1.12
C ASN A 242 18.96 6.48 -0.01
N ARG A 243 18.01 6.58 -0.95
CA ARG A 243 18.02 7.62 -1.99
C ARG A 243 17.80 9.01 -1.46
N ARG A 244 16.94 9.19 -0.45
CA ARG A 244 16.77 10.49 0.20
C ARG A 244 18.07 10.97 0.82
N ARG A 245 18.83 10.04 1.44
CA ARG A 245 20.10 10.36 2.11
C ARG A 245 21.26 10.56 1.13
N LYS A 246 21.43 9.65 0.16
CA LYS A 246 22.61 9.60 -0.72
C LYS A 246 22.38 10.21 -2.11
N GLY A 247 21.16 10.68 -2.40
CA GLY A 247 20.78 11.08 -3.75
C GLY A 247 20.54 9.88 -4.69
N VAL A 248 20.25 10.18 -5.95
CA VAL A 248 20.09 9.16 -6.99
C VAL A 248 21.49 8.72 -7.42
N VAL A 249 22.02 7.68 -6.78
CA VAL A 249 23.27 7.05 -7.23
C VAL A 249 23.02 6.42 -8.59
N GLU A 250 23.85 6.76 -9.57
CA GLU A 250 23.83 6.10 -10.88
C GLU A 250 24.07 4.60 -10.66
N PRO A 251 23.20 3.74 -11.20
CA PRO A 251 23.38 2.31 -11.01
C PRO A 251 24.71 1.91 -11.65
N ARG A 252 25.57 1.27 -10.84
CA ARG A 252 26.84 0.73 -11.32
C ARG A 252 26.58 -0.12 -12.56
N GLU A 253 27.34 0.15 -13.62
CA GLU A 253 27.27 -0.62 -14.85
C GLU A 253 27.61 -2.08 -14.52
N LEU A 254 26.71 -2.99 -14.88
CA LEU A 254 26.94 -4.41 -14.70
C LEU A 254 27.71 -4.90 -15.93
N PRO A 255 28.72 -5.76 -15.76
CA PRO A 255 29.39 -6.40 -16.89
C PRO A 255 28.36 -7.14 -17.77
N PRO A 256 28.62 -7.24 -19.09
CA PRO A 256 27.67 -7.81 -20.06
C PRO A 256 27.29 -9.26 -19.72
N GLU A 257 28.24 -10.05 -19.20
CA GLU A 257 28.02 -11.42 -18.74
C GLU A 257 26.96 -11.52 -17.64
N LEU A 258 27.04 -10.64 -16.63
CA LEU A 258 26.04 -10.59 -15.56
C LEU A 258 24.68 -10.15 -16.14
N THR A 259 24.65 -9.18 -17.04
CA THR A 259 23.41 -8.73 -17.68
C THR A 259 22.72 -9.86 -18.45
N ALA A 260 23.48 -10.68 -19.19
CA ALA A 260 22.96 -11.85 -19.88
C ALA A 260 22.45 -12.92 -18.89
N ARG A 261 23.18 -13.17 -17.79
CA ARG A 261 22.75 -14.09 -16.73
C ARG A 261 21.45 -13.65 -16.08
N TRP A 262 21.31 -12.36 -15.76
CA TRP A 262 20.06 -11.81 -15.23
C TRP A 262 18.91 -11.93 -16.22
N GLY A 263 19.16 -11.73 -17.52
CA GLY A 263 18.15 -11.98 -18.57
C GLY A 263 17.62 -13.42 -18.55
N LYS A 264 18.52 -14.41 -18.39
CA LYS A 264 18.14 -15.84 -18.27
C LYS A 264 17.34 -16.10 -16.99
N VAL A 265 17.77 -15.54 -15.84
CA VAL A 265 17.05 -15.65 -14.56
C VAL A 265 15.63 -15.09 -14.69
N GLY A 266 15.47 -13.91 -15.32
CA GLY A 266 14.15 -13.33 -15.57
C GLY A 266 13.25 -14.23 -16.42
N GLY A 267 13.82 -14.92 -17.42
CA GLY A 267 13.11 -15.93 -18.22
C GLY A 267 12.64 -17.12 -17.39
N TRP A 268 13.52 -17.68 -16.56
CA TRP A 268 13.20 -18.80 -15.66
C TRP A 268 12.07 -18.45 -14.67
N LEU A 269 12.11 -17.26 -14.07
CA LEU A 269 11.07 -16.81 -13.16
C LEU A 269 9.70 -16.72 -13.83
N LEU A 270 9.63 -16.25 -15.08
CA LEU A 270 8.38 -16.21 -15.84
C LEU A 270 7.79 -17.61 -16.05
N VAL A 271 8.63 -18.58 -16.39
CA VAL A 271 8.18 -19.97 -16.60
C VAL A 271 7.72 -20.60 -15.29
N LEU A 272 8.52 -20.50 -14.22
CA LEU A 272 8.17 -21.05 -12.91
C LEU A 272 6.88 -20.44 -12.36
N GLY A 273 6.74 -19.11 -12.46
CA GLY A 273 5.52 -18.43 -12.05
C GLY A 273 4.32 -18.85 -12.90
N GLY A 274 4.48 -19.04 -14.20
CA GLY A 274 3.41 -19.55 -15.07
C GLY A 274 2.95 -20.96 -14.69
N ILE A 275 3.90 -21.88 -14.47
CA ILE A 275 3.60 -23.26 -14.05
C ILE A 275 2.88 -23.27 -12.69
N ALA A 276 3.38 -22.50 -11.71
CA ALA A 276 2.77 -22.42 -10.39
C ALA A 276 1.35 -21.81 -10.43
N ALA A 277 1.10 -20.83 -11.30
CA ALA A 277 -0.23 -20.24 -11.49
C ALA A 277 -1.24 -21.26 -12.04
N VAL A 278 -0.85 -22.04 -13.05
CA VAL A 278 -1.70 -23.09 -13.64
C VAL A 278 -1.96 -24.20 -12.63
N ALA A 279 -0.93 -24.66 -11.92
CA ALA A 279 -1.07 -25.68 -10.88
C ALA A 279 -2.00 -25.23 -9.75
N GLY A 280 -1.87 -23.97 -9.31
CA GLY A 280 -2.71 -23.39 -8.26
C GLY A 280 -4.19 -23.34 -8.64
N LEU A 281 -4.51 -22.90 -9.86
CA LEU A 281 -5.88 -22.85 -10.38
C LEU A 281 -6.59 -24.20 -10.35
N GLY A 282 -5.86 -25.30 -10.59
CA GLY A 282 -6.42 -26.65 -10.55
C GLY A 282 -6.88 -27.09 -9.16
N THR A 283 -6.39 -26.46 -8.09
CA THR A 283 -6.67 -26.88 -6.71
C THR A 283 -7.75 -26.07 -5.99
N THR A 284 -8.13 -24.89 -6.51
CA THR A 284 -8.97 -23.93 -5.77
C THR A 284 -10.32 -23.62 -6.39
N LEU A 285 -10.67 -24.17 -7.55
CA LEU A 285 -12.02 -24.02 -8.13
C LEU A 285 -12.97 -24.94 -7.34
N PRO A 286 -13.75 -24.40 -6.38
CA PRO A 286 -14.70 -23.33 -6.64
C PRO A 286 -14.62 -22.07 -5.75
N ASP A 287 -13.58 -21.89 -4.95
CA ASP A 287 -13.45 -20.74 -4.03
C ASP A 287 -12.74 -19.54 -4.71
N PRO A 288 -13.46 -18.49 -5.13
CA PRO A 288 -12.85 -17.33 -5.79
C PRO A 288 -11.90 -16.56 -4.86
N VAL A 289 -12.11 -16.61 -3.54
CA VAL A 289 -11.23 -15.93 -2.57
C VAL A 289 -9.93 -16.72 -2.42
N GLY A 290 -10.02 -18.04 -2.34
CA GLY A 290 -8.87 -18.96 -2.37
C GLY A 290 -8.02 -18.80 -3.62
N VAL A 291 -8.64 -18.65 -4.80
CA VAL A 291 -7.94 -18.42 -6.08
C VAL A 291 -7.05 -17.18 -6.02
N VAL A 292 -7.52 -16.07 -5.45
CA VAL A 292 -6.73 -14.83 -5.32
C VAL A 292 -5.50 -15.06 -4.45
N GLY A 293 -5.66 -15.77 -3.32
CA GLY A 293 -4.55 -16.09 -2.42
C GLY A 293 -3.48 -16.96 -3.10
N VAL A 294 -3.91 -18.01 -3.81
CA VAL A 294 -2.99 -18.94 -4.47
C VAL A 294 -2.27 -18.32 -5.67
N LEU A 295 -2.93 -17.46 -6.44
CA LEU A 295 -2.34 -16.82 -7.61
C LEU A 295 -1.39 -15.65 -7.29
N ALA A 296 -1.45 -15.09 -6.08
CA ALA A 296 -0.69 -13.90 -5.74
C ALA A 296 0.84 -14.10 -5.83
N LEU A 297 1.34 -15.20 -5.28
CA LEU A 297 2.77 -15.53 -5.30
C LEU A 297 3.27 -15.80 -6.74
N PRO A 298 2.63 -16.66 -7.54
CA PRO A 298 2.95 -16.83 -8.95
C PRO A 298 2.96 -15.52 -9.74
N CYS A 299 1.93 -14.68 -9.57
CA CYS A 299 1.84 -13.38 -10.24
C CYS A 299 2.97 -12.43 -9.82
N ALA A 300 3.34 -12.40 -8.54
CA ALA A 300 4.47 -11.62 -8.06
C ALA A 300 5.79 -12.10 -8.68
N VAL A 301 6.00 -13.41 -8.77
CA VAL A 301 7.18 -14.02 -9.42
C VAL A 301 7.24 -13.66 -10.90
N ILE A 302 6.11 -13.74 -11.63
CA ILE A 302 6.00 -13.33 -13.04
C ILE A 302 6.35 -11.84 -13.19
N ALA A 303 5.80 -10.97 -12.34
CA ALA A 303 6.06 -9.53 -12.40
C ALA A 303 7.55 -9.20 -12.20
N VAL A 304 8.21 -9.87 -11.25
CA VAL A 304 9.66 -9.75 -11.03
C VAL A 304 10.43 -10.27 -12.24
N GLY A 305 10.10 -11.46 -12.75
CA GLY A 305 10.75 -12.06 -13.91
C GLY A 305 10.66 -11.19 -15.16
N TRP A 306 9.46 -10.66 -15.45
CA TRP A 306 9.21 -9.74 -16.56
C TRP A 306 10.09 -8.50 -16.46
N ARG A 307 10.16 -7.89 -15.27
CA ARG A 307 10.95 -6.67 -15.06
C ARG A 307 12.44 -6.93 -15.25
N VAL A 308 12.96 -8.01 -14.66
CA VAL A 308 14.37 -8.38 -14.79
C VAL A 308 14.73 -8.55 -16.28
N LYS A 309 13.87 -9.23 -17.04
CA LYS A 309 14.04 -9.41 -18.50
C LYS A 309 14.03 -8.09 -19.27
N VAL A 310 13.08 -7.18 -19.00
CA VAL A 310 12.99 -5.86 -19.65
C VAL A 310 14.20 -4.98 -19.31
N VAL A 311 14.71 -5.04 -18.08
CA VAL A 311 15.89 -4.25 -17.69
C VAL A 311 17.15 -4.79 -18.37
N ALA A 312 17.33 -6.12 -18.40
CA ALA A 312 18.47 -6.75 -19.06
C ALA A 312 18.51 -6.43 -20.56
N SER A 313 17.37 -6.53 -21.26
CA SER A 313 17.30 -6.27 -22.71
C SER A 313 17.53 -4.81 -23.08
N ARG A 314 17.16 -3.85 -22.21
CA ARG A 314 17.46 -2.44 -22.43
C ARG A 314 18.94 -2.11 -22.25
N ARG A 315 19.61 -2.78 -21.31
CA ARG A 315 21.05 -2.58 -21.09
C ARG A 315 21.89 -3.16 -22.21
N SER A 316 21.55 -4.35 -22.71
CA SER A 316 22.31 -4.97 -23.81
C SER A 316 22.27 -4.16 -25.10
N ARG A 317 21.19 -3.42 -25.36
CA ARG A 317 21.08 -2.51 -26.53
C ARG A 317 21.91 -1.23 -26.40
N GLY A 318 22.30 -0.84 -25.18
CA GLY A 318 23.09 0.37 -24.95
C GLY A 318 24.59 0.16 -25.15
N THR A 319 25.03 -1.09 -25.22
CA THR A 319 26.45 -1.47 -25.28
C THR A 319 26.96 -1.75 -26.69
N ASP A 320 26.16 -1.59 -27.75
CA ASP A 320 26.66 -1.75 -29.12
C ASP A 320 27.66 -0.63 -29.43
N PRO A 321 28.99 -0.91 -29.45
CA PRO A 321 30.03 0.11 -29.60
C PRO A 321 30.06 0.67 -31.03
N GLY A 322 29.37 -0.01 -31.96
CA GLY A 322 29.28 0.31 -33.38
C GLY A 322 28.05 1.11 -33.76
N GLY A 323 27.30 1.65 -32.80
CA GLY A 323 26.34 2.72 -33.07
C GLY A 323 27.09 3.99 -33.47
N THR A 324 27.72 3.98 -34.65
CA THR A 324 28.05 5.18 -35.41
C THR A 324 26.90 6.13 -35.23
N ALA A 325 27.13 7.24 -34.54
CA ALA A 325 26.27 8.38 -34.60
C ALA A 325 26.09 8.64 -36.10
N SER A 326 24.97 8.19 -36.67
CA SER A 326 24.50 8.72 -37.93
C SER A 326 24.24 10.17 -37.60
N ILE A 327 25.27 10.96 -37.84
CA ILE A 327 25.23 12.40 -37.94
C ILE A 327 24.17 12.61 -39.01
N TRP A 328 22.92 12.77 -38.58
CA TRP A 328 21.91 13.46 -39.35
C TRP A 328 22.38 14.90 -39.39
N THR A 329 23.40 15.15 -40.22
CA THR A 329 23.65 16.45 -40.84
C THR A 329 22.36 16.78 -41.56
N THR A 330 21.51 17.50 -40.86
CA THR A 330 20.48 18.32 -41.47
C THR A 330 21.25 19.38 -42.24
N ALA A 331 21.57 19.07 -43.49
CA ALA A 331 22.05 20.05 -44.44
C ALA A 331 20.91 21.06 -44.63
N GLY A 332 21.12 22.26 -44.08
CA GLY A 332 20.46 23.49 -44.49
C GLY A 332 21.39 24.25 -45.42
#